data_AF-A0A2E4DL07-F1
#
_entry.id   AF-A0A2E4DL07-F1
#
_cell.length_a   1.000
_cell.length_b   1.000
_cell.length_c   1.000
_cell.angle_alpha   90.00
_cell.angle_beta   90.00
_cell.angle_gamma   90.00
#
_symmetry.space_group_name_H-M   'P 1'
#
loop_
_entity.id
_entity.type
_entity.pdbx_description
1 polymer ?
#
loop_
_entity_poly.entity_id
_entity_poly.type
_entity_poly.pdbx_seq_one_letter_code
_entity_poly.pdbx_strand_id
1 'polypeptide(L)'
;MVVSRINIRPSDVGNFISSVLDITSPFSVYVMSHVGNGIVYLILSDFIEEQIGLLADTLTVLRNQVANIRGNLILEIAPLGLKNLMDVWGGVGKKLQLMTQIKSELDPTNVLNPGRFVAGI
;
A
#
# COMPACT_ATOMS: atom_id res chain seq x y z
N MET A 1 -3.40 12.85 -5.75
CA MET A 1 -3.71 12.21 -4.46
C MET A 1 -3.32 10.74 -4.49
N VAL A 2 -2.99 10.19 -3.33
CA VAL A 2 -2.80 8.75 -3.08
C VAL A 2 -3.79 8.33 -2.01
N VAL A 3 -4.48 7.21 -2.21
CA VAL A 3 -5.34 6.58 -1.20
C VAL A 3 -4.75 5.23 -0.85
N SER A 4 -4.38 5.08 0.42
CA SER A 4 -3.83 3.85 0.96
C SER A 4 -4.82 3.23 1.93
N ARG A 5 -5.04 1.92 1.82
CA ARG A 5 -5.79 1.14 2.82
C ARG A 5 -4.81 0.34 3.67
N ILE A 6 -4.90 0.55 4.98
CA ILE A 6 -4.13 -0.13 6.00
C ILE A 6 -5.06 -1.08 6.75
N ASN A 7 -4.62 -2.32 6.92
CA ASN A 7 -5.31 -3.31 7.75
C ASN A 7 -4.38 -3.68 8.91
N ILE A 8 -4.79 -3.36 10.14
CA ILE A 8 -4.04 -3.58 11.38
C ILE A 8 -5.01 -4.17 12.42
N ARG A 9 -4.51 -4.52 13.61
CA ARG A 9 -5.43 -4.95 14.69
C ARG A 9 -6.23 -3.75 15.18
N PRO A 10 -7.52 -3.92 15.55
CA PRO A 10 -8.31 -2.82 16.11
C PRO A 10 -7.64 -2.11 17.29
N SER A 11 -6.91 -2.85 18.13
CA SER A 11 -6.15 -2.30 19.27
C SER A 11 -5.02 -1.34 18.87
N ASP A 12 -4.50 -1.47 17.65
CA ASP A 12 -3.33 -0.72 17.18
C ASP A 12 -3.72 0.57 16.46
N VAL A 13 -5.01 0.75 16.13
CA VAL A 13 -5.52 1.89 15.34
C VAL A 13 -5.21 3.22 16.00
N GLY A 14 -5.47 3.36 17.30
CA GLY A 14 -5.23 4.63 18.01
C GLY A 14 -3.78 5.07 17.94
N ASN A 15 -2.86 4.16 18.32
CA ASN A 15 -1.42 4.42 18.27
C ASN A 15 -0.93 4.70 16.85
N PHE A 16 -1.44 3.96 15.85
CA PHE A 16 -1.09 4.16 14.45
C PHE A 16 -1.47 5.56 13.99
N ILE A 17 -2.71 6.00 14.21
CA ILE A 17 -3.18 7.33 13.79
C ILE A 17 -2.38 8.45 14.47
N SER A 18 -2.00 8.29 15.75
CA SER A 18 -1.19 9.29 16.44
C SER A 18 0.22 9.45 15.83
N SER A 19 0.81 8.37 15.32
CA SER A 19 2.16 8.40 14.72
C SER A 19 2.17 8.77 13.23
N VAL A 20 1.08 8.50 12.50
CA VAL A 20 1.11 8.53 11.02
C VAL A 20 1.37 9.92 10.47
N LEU A 21 0.86 10.98 11.14
CA LEU A 21 1.02 12.36 10.69
C LEU A 21 2.50 12.79 10.65
N ASP A 22 3.28 12.40 11.67
CA ASP A 22 4.71 12.70 11.75
C ASP A 22 5.48 11.98 10.64
N ILE A 23 5.15 10.72 10.40
CA ILE A 23 5.80 9.88 9.37
C ILE A 23 5.53 10.43 7.97
N THR A 24 4.32 10.95 7.74
CA THR A 24 3.88 11.42 6.42
C THR A 24 4.24 12.87 6.12
N SER A 25 4.87 13.58 7.06
CA SER A 25 5.38 14.94 6.80
C SER A 25 6.38 14.92 5.63
N PRO A 26 6.32 15.86 4.67
CA PRO A 26 5.57 17.13 4.70
C PRO A 26 4.20 17.10 3.99
N PHE A 27 3.68 15.92 3.67
CA PHE A 27 2.47 15.82 2.84
C PHE A 27 1.18 16.17 3.62
N SER A 28 0.22 16.77 2.93
CA SER A 28 -1.15 16.91 3.44
C SER A 28 -1.77 15.53 3.62
N VAL A 29 -2.26 15.23 4.83
CA VAL A 29 -2.77 13.90 5.18
C VAL A 29 -4.16 13.98 5.80
N TYR A 30 -5.05 13.15 5.28
CA TYR A 30 -6.37 12.91 5.84
C TYR A 30 -6.49 11.44 6.25
N VAL A 31 -7.15 11.20 7.38
CA VAL A 31 -7.31 9.87 7.96
C VAL A 31 -8.79 9.58 8.17
N MET A 32 -9.24 8.41 7.73
CA MET A 32 -10.55 7.85 8.04
C MET A 32 -10.36 6.42 8.53
N SER A 33 -11.11 5.97 9.54
CA SER A 33 -10.98 4.60 10.04
C SER A 33 -12.32 3.96 10.35
N HIS A 34 -12.41 2.67 10.02
CA HIS A 34 -13.38 1.76 10.60
C HIS A 34 -12.71 1.06 11.80
N VAL A 35 -12.71 1.73 12.95
CA VAL A 35 -11.90 1.32 14.11
C VAL A 35 -12.22 -0.12 14.56
N GLY A 36 -13.50 -0.52 14.51
CA GLY A 36 -13.95 -1.84 14.95
C GLY A 36 -13.40 -3.03 14.15
N ASN A 37 -12.98 -2.82 12.90
CA ASN A 37 -12.40 -3.88 12.06
C ASN A 37 -10.92 -3.63 11.70
N GLY A 38 -10.31 -2.59 12.27
CA GLY A 38 -8.88 -2.31 12.09
C GLY A 38 -8.50 -1.77 10.71
N ILE A 39 -9.47 -1.22 9.97
CA ILE A 39 -9.21 -0.58 8.68
C ILE A 39 -8.93 0.91 8.89
N VAL A 40 -7.82 1.39 8.32
CA VAL A 40 -7.48 2.81 8.25
C VAL A 40 -7.25 3.18 6.79
N TYR A 41 -7.93 4.21 6.34
CA TYR A 41 -7.69 4.89 5.09
C TYR A 41 -6.82 6.11 5.33
N LEU A 42 -5.72 6.18 4.59
CA LEU A 42 -4.80 7.31 4.59
C LEU A 42 -4.83 7.95 3.21
N ILE A 43 -5.16 9.23 3.16
CA ILE A 43 -5.24 10.00 1.91
C ILE A 43 -4.13 11.05 1.95
N LEU A 44 -3.17 10.94 1.04
CA LEU A 44 -2.12 11.94 0.86
C LEU A 44 -2.44 12.80 -0.36
N SER A 45 -2.35 14.11 -0.21
CA SER A 45 -2.63 15.10 -1.26
C SER A 45 -1.52 16.16 -1.35
N ASP A 46 -1.70 17.10 -2.29
CA ASP A 46 -0.92 18.33 -2.40
C ASP A 46 0.60 18.14 -2.60
N PHE A 47 0.99 17.03 -3.21
CA PHE A 47 2.35 16.79 -3.67
C PHE A 47 2.50 17.06 -5.18
N ILE A 48 3.70 17.48 -5.59
CA ILE A 48 4.09 17.69 -6.99
C ILE A 48 4.85 16.48 -7.55
N GLU A 49 5.07 16.45 -8.86
CA GLU A 49 5.66 15.30 -9.56
C GLU A 49 7.09 15.01 -9.08
N GLU A 50 7.87 16.05 -8.78
CA GLU A 50 9.23 15.97 -8.25
C GLU A 50 9.30 15.32 -6.87
N GLN A 51 8.18 15.31 -6.13
CA GLN A 51 8.08 14.71 -4.79
C GLN A 51 7.65 13.24 -4.84
N ILE A 52 7.36 12.67 -6.00
CA ILE A 52 6.91 11.27 -6.12
C ILE A 52 7.94 10.28 -5.54
N GLY A 53 9.23 10.54 -5.72
CA GLY A 53 10.29 9.72 -5.12
C GLY A 53 10.25 9.74 -3.59
N LEU A 54 10.21 10.94 -3.01
CA LEU A 54 10.08 11.11 -1.56
C LEU A 54 8.80 10.45 -1.02
N LEU A 55 7.68 10.61 -1.74
CA LEU A 55 6.41 9.98 -1.38
C LEU A 55 6.49 8.45 -1.38
N ALA A 56 7.19 7.86 -2.36
CA ALA A 56 7.43 6.42 -2.42
C ALA A 56 8.27 5.93 -1.23
N ASP A 57 9.31 6.68 -0.85
CA ASP A 57 10.15 6.37 0.31
C ASP A 57 9.34 6.44 1.62
N THR A 58 8.56 7.51 1.80
CA THR A 58 7.65 7.67 2.96
C THR A 58 6.65 6.53 3.05
N LEU A 59 6.00 6.14 1.95
CA LEU A 59 5.06 5.03 1.92
C LEU A 59 5.74 3.68 2.17
N THR A 60 6.99 3.53 1.78
CA THR A 60 7.80 2.33 2.05
C THR A 60 8.12 2.21 3.54
N VAL A 61 8.52 3.31 4.18
CA VAL A 61 8.72 3.37 5.65
C VAL A 61 7.43 3.00 6.38
N LEU A 62 6.32 3.61 5.98
CA LEU A 62 5.01 3.34 6.58
C LEU A 62 4.60 1.87 6.40
N ARG A 63 4.80 1.31 5.21
CA ARG A 63 4.51 -0.11 4.92
C ARG A 63 5.33 -1.05 5.82
N ASN A 64 6.60 -0.73 6.07
CA ASN A 64 7.45 -1.53 6.97
C ASN A 64 6.98 -1.46 8.42
N GLN A 65 6.58 -0.28 8.91
CA GLN A 65 6.03 -0.14 10.27
C GLN A 65 4.71 -0.92 10.42
N VAL A 66 3.83 -0.82 9.44
CA VAL A 66 2.58 -1.60 9.41
C VAL A 66 2.87 -3.10 9.38
N ALA A 67 3.86 -3.56 8.61
CA ALA A 67 4.26 -4.96 8.59
C ALA A 67 4.83 -5.44 9.95
N ASN A 68 5.56 -4.58 10.68
CA ASN A 68 6.11 -4.91 12.00
C ASN A 68 5.02 -5.19 13.06
N ILE A 69 3.86 -4.53 12.94
CA ILE A 69 2.68 -4.80 13.77
C ILE A 69 1.76 -5.88 13.16
N ARG A 70 2.29 -6.64 12.18
CA ARG A 70 1.59 -7.71 11.45
C ARG A 70 0.36 -7.23 10.67
N GLY A 71 0.34 -5.97 10.28
CA GLY A 71 -0.65 -5.39 9.36
C GLY A 71 -0.23 -5.48 7.89
N ASN A 72 -1.04 -4.88 7.02
CA ASN A 72 -0.69 -4.63 5.63
C ASN A 72 -1.10 -3.21 5.19
N LEU A 73 -0.42 -2.70 4.17
CA LEU A 73 -0.74 -1.43 3.50
C LEU A 73 -0.76 -1.67 1.99
N ILE A 74 -1.89 -1.35 1.37
CA ILE A 74 -2.07 -1.33 -0.08
C ILE A 74 -2.37 0.08 -0.58
N LEU A 75 -2.03 0.37 -1.83
CA LEU A 75 -2.38 1.60 -2.54
C LEU A 75 -3.60 1.30 -3.42
N GLU A 76 -4.75 1.86 -3.06
CA GLU A 76 -5.98 1.72 -3.85
C GLU A 76 -6.01 2.73 -4.99
N ILE A 77 -5.51 3.94 -4.74
CA ILE A 77 -5.39 5.01 -5.73
C ILE A 77 -3.96 5.54 -5.66
N ALA A 78 -3.27 5.56 -6.80
CA ALA A 78 -1.93 6.11 -6.93
C ALA A 78 -1.68 6.62 -8.36
N PRO A 79 -0.92 7.73 -8.53
CA PRO A 79 -0.48 8.19 -9.83
C PRO A 79 0.49 7.19 -10.48
N LEU A 80 0.63 7.26 -11.81
CA LEU A 80 1.48 6.32 -12.57
C LEU A 80 2.94 6.36 -12.12
N GLY A 81 3.50 7.55 -11.89
CA GLY A 81 4.87 7.70 -11.40
C GLY A 81 5.13 6.92 -10.12
N LEU A 82 4.17 6.91 -9.18
CA LEU A 82 4.29 6.16 -7.94
C LEU A 82 4.17 4.64 -8.17
N LYS A 83 3.25 4.20 -9.04
CA LYS A 83 3.08 2.79 -9.40
C LYS A 83 4.31 2.19 -10.07
N ASN A 84 5.11 3.00 -10.76
CA ASN A 84 6.36 2.58 -11.38
C ASN A 84 7.49 2.41 -10.35
N LEU A 85 7.40 3.06 -9.20
CA LEU A 85 8.43 3.00 -8.15
C LEU A 85 8.13 1.94 -7.08
N MET A 86 6.86 1.58 -6.89
CA MET A 86 6.48 0.60 -5.87
C MET A 86 5.24 -0.22 -6.22
N ASP A 87 5.22 -1.46 -5.77
CA ASP A 87 4.05 -2.33 -5.87
C ASP A 87 2.89 -1.80 -5.01
N VAL A 88 1.68 -1.81 -5.59
CA VAL A 88 0.45 -1.29 -4.97
C VAL A 88 -0.20 -2.26 -3.99
N TRP A 89 0.11 -3.55 -4.06
CA TRP A 89 -0.46 -4.60 -3.21
C TRP A 89 0.36 -4.86 -1.94
N GLY A 90 1.59 -4.37 -1.89
CA GLY A 90 2.48 -4.49 -0.75
C GLY A 90 3.33 -5.77 -0.78
N GLY A 91 3.96 -6.08 0.36
CA GLY A 91 4.91 -7.19 0.45
C GLY A 91 4.20 -8.55 0.42
N VAL A 92 4.18 -9.20 -0.75
CA VAL A 92 3.59 -10.55 -0.88
C VAL A 92 4.54 -11.66 -0.43
N GLY A 93 5.85 -11.41 -0.49
CA GLY A 93 6.89 -12.30 0.02
C GLY A 93 6.76 -13.73 -0.54
N LYS A 94 6.84 -14.72 0.34
CA LYS A 94 6.83 -16.16 -0.02
C LYS A 94 5.55 -16.61 -0.75
N LYS A 95 4.45 -15.85 -0.66
CA LYS A 95 3.18 -16.20 -1.31
C LYS A 95 3.20 -15.95 -2.83
N LEU A 96 4.18 -15.19 -3.34
CA LEU A 96 4.27 -14.85 -4.76
C LEU A 96 4.37 -16.10 -5.62
N GLN A 97 5.25 -17.04 -5.24
CA GLN A 97 5.45 -18.28 -6.01
C GLN A 97 4.15 -19.07 -6.17
N LEU A 98 3.36 -19.20 -5.09
CA LEU A 98 2.07 -19.88 -5.14
C LEU A 98 1.09 -19.15 -6.07
N MET A 99 1.02 -17.82 -6.00
CA MET A 99 0.14 -17.04 -6.87
C MET A 99 0.53 -17.14 -8.34
N THR A 100 1.83 -17.12 -8.65
CA THR A 100 2.33 -17.33 -10.01
C THR A 100 1.95 -18.71 -10.55
N GLN A 101 2.07 -19.76 -9.72
CA GLN A 101 1.65 -21.11 -10.11
C GLN A 101 0.15 -21.21 -10.35
N ILE A 102 -0.67 -20.59 -9.50
CA ILE A 102 -2.12 -20.53 -9.72
C ILE A 102 -2.43 -19.80 -11.04
N LYS A 103 -1.76 -18.68 -11.31
CA LYS A 103 -1.93 -17.90 -12.54
C LYS A 103 -1.53 -18.71 -13.78
N SER A 104 -0.43 -19.47 -13.73
CA SER A 104 0.01 -20.27 -14.87
C SER A 104 -0.93 -21.43 -15.21
N GLU A 105 -1.59 -22.02 -14.20
CA GLU A 105 -2.58 -23.08 -14.42
C GLU A 105 -3.91 -22.51 -14.95
N LEU A 106 -4.35 -21.35 -14.44
CA LEU A 106 -5.63 -20.76 -14.81
C LEU A 106 -5.59 -19.91 -16.10
N ASP A 107 -4.45 -19.33 -16.42
CA ASP A 107 -4.24 -18.51 -17.62
C ASP A 107 -2.87 -18.80 -18.25
N PRO A 108 -2.70 -20.00 -18.85
CA PRO A 108 -1.41 -20.43 -19.42
C PRO A 108 -0.90 -19.51 -20.53
N THR A 109 -1.81 -18.82 -21.21
CA THR A 109 -1.51 -17.89 -22.32
C THR A 109 -1.35 -16.44 -21.89
N ASN A 110 -1.47 -16.14 -20.59
CA ASN A 110 -1.36 -14.79 -20.01
C ASN A 110 -2.23 -13.72 -20.72
N VAL A 111 -3.48 -14.07 -21.04
CA VAL A 111 -4.41 -13.15 -21.73
C VAL A 111 -5.25 -12.34 -20.74
N LEU A 112 -5.44 -12.83 -19.52
CA LEU A 112 -6.25 -12.17 -18.51
C LEU A 112 -5.42 -11.12 -17.78
N ASN A 113 -5.53 -9.88 -18.25
CA ASN A 113 -5.03 -8.68 -17.57
C ASN A 113 -3.50 -8.70 -17.29
N PRO A 114 -2.68 -8.80 -18.35
CA PRO A 114 -1.23 -9.00 -18.23
C PRO A 114 -0.53 -7.84 -17.53
N GLY A 115 0.47 -8.17 -16.70
CA GLY A 115 1.28 -7.18 -15.98
C GLY A 115 0.53 -6.49 -14.83
N ARG A 116 -0.67 -6.95 -14.48
CA ARG A 116 -1.52 -6.32 -13.47
C ARG A 116 -2.00 -7.35 -12.46
N PHE A 117 -1.23 -7.47 -11.39
CA PHE A 117 -1.62 -7.93 -10.06
C PHE A 117 -0.37 -7.77 -9.18
N VAL A 118 -0.24 -8.57 -8.13
CA VAL A 118 0.98 -8.70 -7.34
C VAL A 118 2.19 -8.95 -8.26
N ALA A 119 3.24 -8.13 -8.12
CA ALA A 119 4.51 -8.31 -8.82
C ALA A 119 4.39 -8.47 -10.36
N GLY A 120 3.30 -7.97 -10.95
CA GLY A 120 3.09 -8.00 -12.39
C GLY A 120 2.75 -9.38 -12.98
N ILE A 121 2.29 -10.34 -12.16
CA ILE A 121 1.75 -11.62 -12.65
C ILE A 121 0.41 -11.45 -13.37
#